data_AF-E9DG47-F1
#
_entry.id   AF-E9DG47-F1
#
_cell.length_a   1.000
_cell.length_b   1.000
_cell.length_c   1.000
_cell.angle_alpha   90.00
_cell.angle_beta   90.00
_cell.angle_gamma   90.00
#
_symmetry.space_group_name_H-M   'P 1'
#
loop_
_entity.id
_entity.type
_entity.pdbx_description
1 polymer ?
#
loop_
_entity_poly.entity_id
_entity_poly.type
_entity_poly.pdbx_seq_one_letter_code
_entity_poly.pdbx_strand_id
1 'polypeptide(L)'
;MWLISYWVFPVLASGMWLATILTLLIVWSADGYPIYSSMEPGQTIAYISDVAAHGLKPLFITGCAITGVFFDLGFVSERWLRHNGRLLRNKGRLDKGLSTLAIIFSICGAVGLILLSIFDTLRYPHQHNGFLVLFMGGYLLSAVFVCLEYLRLGIHYREHRILTISFWIKLIFIIVELALAIAFGVTGRGRGRKNQAAVIEWVIAFIFTFYVFSFVIDLAPAVRTRRHIPQGQRFPEMVSVSYPAGQQDQLDIAYEQPLTTDSMGDMANRHRGFVINDGGPSNWPEDQRNMPYNQGRFQEQIPVNT
;
A
#
# COMPACT_ATOMS: atom_id res chain seq x y z
N MET A 1 18.71 12.29 -2.88
CA MET A 1 18.60 11.24 -1.86
C MET A 1 17.34 11.51 -1.04
N TRP A 2 16.42 10.55 -0.92
CA TRP A 2 15.37 10.59 0.09
C TRP A 2 15.43 9.24 0.81
N LEU A 3 15.75 9.27 2.10
CA LEU A 3 16.00 8.09 2.94
C LEU A 3 14.71 7.34 3.31
N ILE A 4 13.54 7.96 3.12
CA ILE A 4 12.26 7.43 3.59
C ILE A 4 11.51 6.78 2.44
N SER A 5 11.38 5.47 2.54
CA SER A 5 10.63 4.64 1.62
C SER A 5 9.16 4.64 2.02
N TYR A 6 8.24 5.04 1.14
CA TYR A 6 6.81 5.26 1.45
C TYR A 6 6.10 4.06 2.11
N TRP A 7 6.59 2.82 1.89
CA TRP A 7 6.05 1.62 2.54
C TRP A 7 6.28 1.59 4.06
N VAL A 8 7.16 2.43 4.61
CA VAL A 8 7.42 2.50 6.06
C VAL A 8 6.20 3.01 6.82
N PHE A 9 5.37 3.86 6.21
CA PHE A 9 4.22 4.45 6.88
C PHE A 9 3.19 3.41 7.36
N PRO A 10 2.67 2.52 6.50
CA PRO A 10 1.76 1.48 6.97
C PRO A 10 2.42 0.46 7.91
N VAL A 11 3.75 0.24 7.82
CA VAL A 11 4.47 -0.64 8.76
C VAL A 11 4.54 -0.04 10.16
N LEU A 12 4.85 1.26 10.27
CA LEU A 12 4.87 1.95 11.55
C LEU A 12 3.46 2.02 12.15
N ALA A 13 2.45 2.31 11.32
CA ALA A 13 1.06 2.35 11.76
C ALA A 13 0.59 0.98 12.28
N SER A 14 0.73 -0.09 11.48
CA SER A 14 0.27 -1.42 11.89
C SER A 14 1.08 -1.98 13.03
N GLY A 15 2.41 -1.78 13.04
CA GLY A 15 3.28 -2.21 14.13
C GLY A 15 2.94 -1.55 15.46
N MET A 16 2.68 -0.24 15.45
CA MET A 16 2.30 0.50 16.65
C MET A 16 0.92 0.07 17.16
N TRP A 17 -0.05 -0.08 16.26
CA TRP A 17 -1.38 -0.56 16.63
C TRP A 17 -1.31 -1.96 17.24
N LEU A 18 -0.60 -2.88 16.58
CA LEU A 18 -0.40 -4.25 17.07
C LEU A 18 0.26 -4.26 18.45
N ALA A 19 1.33 -3.48 18.64
CA ALA A 19 1.99 -3.36 19.93
C ALA A 19 1.06 -2.84 21.02
N THR A 20 0.20 -1.88 20.69
CA THR A 20 -0.81 -1.32 21.60
C THR A 20 -1.81 -2.39 22.02
N ILE A 21 -2.42 -3.09 21.05
CA ILE A 21 -3.41 -4.13 21.33
C ILE A 21 -2.80 -5.32 22.06
N LEU A 22 -1.60 -5.77 21.68
CA LEU A 22 -0.89 -6.84 22.38
C LEU A 22 -0.56 -6.45 23.83
N THR A 23 -0.11 -5.21 24.05
CA THR A 23 0.20 -4.74 25.42
C THR A 23 -1.04 -4.74 26.30
N LEU A 24 -2.16 -4.22 25.81
CA LEU A 24 -3.43 -4.24 26.54
C LEU A 24 -3.86 -5.68 26.85
N LEU A 25 -3.76 -6.59 25.88
CA LEU A 25 -4.13 -8.00 26.07
C LEU A 25 -3.23 -8.71 27.08
N ILE A 26 -1.92 -8.48 27.00
CA ILE A 26 -0.91 -9.09 27.88
C ILE A 26 -1.06 -8.57 29.31
N VAL A 27 -1.26 -7.27 29.51
CA VAL A 27 -1.46 -6.72 30.86
C VAL A 27 -2.74 -7.26 31.47
N TRP A 28 -3.84 -7.27 30.71
CA TRP A 28 -5.11 -7.81 31.21
C TRP A 28 -5.02 -9.31 31.57
N SER A 29 -4.27 -10.10 30.79
CA SER A 29 -4.06 -11.52 31.11
C SER A 29 -3.09 -11.73 32.28
N ALA A 30 -2.02 -10.92 32.38
CA ALA A 30 -1.06 -10.99 33.47
C ALA A 30 -1.68 -10.60 34.83
N ASP A 31 -2.63 -9.66 34.82
CA ASP A 31 -3.38 -9.24 36.01
C ASP A 31 -4.49 -10.23 36.41
N GLY A 32 -4.63 -11.35 35.69
CA GLY A 32 -5.60 -12.41 36.02
C GLY A 32 -7.03 -12.11 35.60
N TYR A 33 -7.22 -11.36 34.50
CA TYR A 33 -8.54 -11.02 33.95
C TYR A 33 -9.44 -10.23 34.91
N PRO A 34 -8.97 -9.08 35.44
CA PRO A 34 -9.78 -8.27 36.34
C PRO A 34 -11.07 -7.77 35.68
N ILE A 35 -12.13 -7.64 36.50
CA ILE A 35 -13.39 -7.00 36.11
C ILE A 35 -13.30 -5.52 36.48
N TYR A 36 -13.41 -4.66 35.48
CA TYR A 36 -13.28 -3.21 35.63
C TYR A 36 -14.62 -2.55 35.96
N SER A 37 -14.57 -1.35 36.57
CA SER A 37 -15.77 -0.56 36.90
C SER A 37 -16.50 -0.02 35.67
N SER A 38 -15.86 0.02 34.51
CA SER A 38 -16.48 0.38 33.23
C SER A 38 -17.26 -0.76 32.58
N MET A 39 -17.12 -1.99 33.09
CA MET A 39 -17.81 -3.18 32.57
C MET A 39 -19.24 -3.28 33.12
N GLU A 40 -20.14 -3.85 32.31
CA GLU A 40 -21.52 -4.08 32.75
C GLU A 40 -21.62 -5.26 33.74
N PRO A 41 -22.64 -5.27 34.63
CA PRO A 41 -22.86 -6.38 35.55
C PRO A 41 -23.00 -7.73 34.81
N GLY A 42 -22.20 -8.72 35.20
CA GLY A 42 -22.17 -10.05 34.58
C GLY A 42 -21.25 -10.18 33.35
N GLN A 43 -20.56 -9.11 32.96
CA GLN A 43 -19.49 -9.16 31.97
C GLN A 43 -18.21 -9.74 32.61
N THR A 44 -17.56 -10.67 31.90
CA THR A 44 -16.32 -11.34 32.32
C THR A 44 -15.16 -11.08 31.39
N ILE A 45 -15.42 -10.67 30.13
CA ILE A 45 -14.39 -10.33 29.15
C ILE A 45 -14.38 -8.82 28.98
N ALA A 46 -13.24 -8.19 29.27
CA ALA A 46 -13.07 -6.74 29.16
C ALA A 46 -12.99 -6.31 27.68
N TYR A 47 -13.60 -5.17 27.35
CA TYR A 47 -13.32 -4.48 26.09
C TYR A 47 -11.89 -3.94 26.10
N ILE A 48 -11.31 -3.71 24.93
CA ILE A 48 -10.00 -3.07 24.77
C ILE A 48 -10.01 -1.71 25.48
N SER A 49 -11.12 -0.99 25.31
CA SER A 49 -11.35 0.32 25.91
C SER A 49 -11.45 0.27 27.45
N ASP A 50 -11.96 -0.82 28.04
CA ASP A 50 -11.98 -1.02 29.49
C ASP A 50 -10.57 -1.16 30.05
N VAL A 51 -9.75 -2.01 29.42
CA VAL A 51 -8.35 -2.21 29.82
C VAL A 51 -7.57 -0.90 29.68
N ALA A 52 -7.75 -0.21 28.55
CA ALA A 52 -7.08 1.08 28.30
C ALA A 52 -7.47 2.16 29.32
N ALA A 53 -8.71 2.16 29.82
CA ALA A 53 -9.18 3.15 30.79
C ALA A 53 -8.53 2.99 32.18
N HIS A 54 -7.97 1.82 32.50
CA HIS A 54 -7.40 1.46 33.79
C HIS A 54 -5.86 1.43 33.76
N GLY A 55 -5.23 2.61 33.81
CA GLY A 55 -3.78 2.79 33.98
C GLY A 55 -2.96 2.85 32.69
N LEU A 56 -3.47 2.28 31.58
CA LEU A 56 -2.78 2.25 30.28
C LEU A 56 -3.24 3.35 29.30
N LYS A 57 -3.99 4.35 29.79
CA LYS A 57 -4.54 5.43 28.96
C LYS A 57 -3.48 6.21 28.17
N PRO A 58 -2.33 6.62 28.76
CA PRO A 58 -1.28 7.32 27.99
C PRO A 58 -0.69 6.46 26.87
N LEU A 59 -0.53 5.16 27.10
CA LEU A 59 -0.06 4.20 26.11
C LEU A 59 -1.08 4.08 24.97
N PHE A 60 -2.37 3.94 25.31
CA PHE A 60 -3.43 3.83 24.31
C PHE A 60 -3.54 5.09 23.46
N ILE A 61 -3.49 6.29 24.06
CA ILE A 61 -3.51 7.57 23.32
C ILE A 61 -2.30 7.67 22.38
N THR A 62 -1.10 7.34 22.86
CA THR A 62 0.12 7.39 22.05
C THR A 62 0.05 6.42 20.88
N GLY A 63 -0.40 5.18 21.13
CA GLY A 63 -0.61 4.15 20.12
C GLY A 63 -1.61 4.58 19.05
N CYS A 64 -2.77 5.09 19.46
CA CYS A 64 -3.80 5.62 18.56
C CYS A 64 -3.29 6.80 17.71
N ALA A 65 -2.58 7.75 18.32
CA ALA A 65 -2.06 8.93 17.63
C ALA A 65 -1.03 8.57 16.56
N ILE A 66 -0.05 7.73 16.90
CA ILE A 66 0.97 7.28 15.95
C ILE A 66 0.31 6.45 14.84
N THR A 67 -0.57 5.50 15.19
CA THR A 67 -1.29 4.67 14.21
C THR A 67 -2.07 5.54 13.22
N GLY A 68 -2.90 6.47 13.72
CA GLY A 68 -3.73 7.33 12.88
C GLY A 68 -2.92 8.20 11.94
N VAL A 69 -1.90 8.91 12.46
CA VAL A 69 -1.05 9.81 11.67
C VAL A 69 -0.30 9.05 10.58
N PHE A 70 0.36 7.96 10.93
CA PHE A 70 1.13 7.18 9.95
C PHE A 70 0.24 6.48 8.93
N PHE A 71 -0.96 6.07 9.33
CA PHE A 71 -1.90 5.47 8.39
C PHE A 71 -2.41 6.50 7.37
N ASP A 72 -2.78 7.70 7.81
CA ASP A 72 -3.17 8.81 6.92
C ASP A 72 -2.02 9.22 5.98
N LEU A 73 -0.78 9.25 6.46
CA LEU A 73 0.39 9.45 5.60
C LEU A 73 0.50 8.37 4.52
N GLY A 74 0.07 7.14 4.81
CA GLY A 74 -0.06 6.06 3.82
C GLY A 74 -1.03 6.41 2.68
N PHE A 75 -2.25 6.86 3.01
CA PHE A 75 -3.24 7.30 2.02
C PHE A 75 -2.73 8.50 1.19
N VAL A 76 -2.18 9.52 1.85
CA VAL A 76 -1.62 10.70 1.17
C VAL A 76 -0.47 10.31 0.25
N SER A 77 0.39 9.39 0.69
CA SER A 77 1.51 8.88 -0.11
C SER A 77 1.04 8.12 -1.34
N GLU A 78 0.03 7.26 -1.21
CA GLU A 78 -0.57 6.56 -2.34
C GLU A 78 -1.09 7.56 -3.38
N ARG A 79 -1.84 8.57 -2.92
CA ARG A 79 -2.36 9.64 -3.77
C ARG A 79 -1.25 10.42 -4.48
N TRP A 80 -0.23 10.83 -3.73
CA TRP A 80 0.92 11.57 -4.25
C TRP A 80 1.68 10.76 -5.32
N LEU A 81 1.89 9.48 -5.08
CA LEU A 81 2.56 8.58 -6.02
C LEU A 81 1.74 8.33 -7.30
N ARG A 82 0.40 8.24 -7.19
CA ARG A 82 -0.51 8.19 -8.35
C ARG A 82 -0.50 9.49 -9.15
N HIS A 83 -0.46 10.63 -8.47
CA HIS A 83 -0.38 11.94 -9.13
C HIS A 83 0.92 12.11 -9.92
N ASN A 84 2.06 11.72 -9.32
CA ASN A 84 3.38 11.81 -9.95
C ASN A 84 3.66 10.72 -11.00
N GLY A 85 2.67 9.86 -11.31
CA GLY A 85 2.80 8.80 -12.31
C GLY A 85 3.72 7.65 -11.91
N ARG A 86 4.13 7.56 -10.64
CA ARG A 86 4.87 6.41 -10.09
C ARG A 86 3.96 5.20 -9.86
N LEU A 87 2.68 5.45 -9.59
CA LEU A 87 1.59 4.47 -9.62
C LEU A 87 0.64 4.78 -10.81
N LEU A 88 -0.23 3.84 -11.17
CA LEU A 88 -1.21 4.02 -12.25
C LEU A 88 -1.98 5.33 -12.09
N ARG A 89 -1.84 6.23 -13.08
CA ARG A 89 -2.37 7.58 -13.02
C ARG A 89 -3.89 7.60 -13.23
N ASN A 90 -4.58 8.31 -12.35
CA ASN A 90 -6.02 8.53 -12.43
C ASN A 90 -6.36 9.36 -13.69
N LYS A 91 -7.11 8.77 -14.62
CA LYS A 91 -7.51 9.44 -15.87
C LYS A 91 -8.79 10.28 -15.71
N GLY A 92 -9.70 9.90 -14.81
CA GLY A 92 -11.02 10.54 -14.67
C GLY A 92 -11.17 11.52 -13.49
N ARG A 93 -12.12 12.45 -13.61
CA ARG A 93 -12.54 13.35 -12.49
C ARG A 93 -13.09 12.57 -11.30
N LEU A 94 -13.82 11.47 -11.55
CA LEU A 94 -14.37 10.62 -10.49
C LEU A 94 -13.28 9.86 -9.74
N ASP A 95 -12.21 9.38 -10.40
CA ASP A 95 -11.07 8.74 -9.72
C ASP A 95 -10.39 9.71 -8.77
N LYS A 96 -10.31 11.00 -9.14
CA LYS A 96 -9.77 12.03 -8.26
C LYS A 96 -10.71 12.28 -7.08
N GLY A 97 -12.02 12.34 -7.32
CA GLY A 97 -13.04 12.50 -6.27
C GLY A 97 -13.02 11.36 -5.25
N LEU A 98 -13.02 10.10 -5.71
CA LEU A 98 -12.95 8.91 -4.86
C LEU A 98 -11.70 8.90 -3.99
N SER A 99 -10.54 9.20 -4.57
CA SER A 99 -9.27 9.26 -3.85
C SER A 99 -9.24 10.39 -2.80
N THR A 100 -9.77 11.56 -3.13
CA THR A 100 -9.90 12.67 -2.16
C THR A 100 -10.86 12.30 -1.03
N LEU A 101 -11.98 11.67 -1.35
CA LEU A 101 -12.98 11.27 -0.36
C LEU A 101 -12.45 10.18 0.57
N ALA A 102 -11.67 9.24 0.04
CA ALA A 102 -10.95 8.25 0.85
C ALA A 102 -10.06 8.91 1.90
N ILE A 103 -9.25 9.91 1.52
CA ILE A 103 -8.38 10.65 2.46
C ILE A 103 -9.21 11.41 3.50
N ILE A 104 -10.30 12.07 3.10
CA ILE A 104 -11.15 12.80 4.06
C ILE A 104 -11.72 11.84 5.11
N PHE A 105 -12.24 10.70 4.68
CA PHE A 105 -12.78 9.69 5.60
C PHE A 105 -11.70 9.00 6.44
N SER A 106 -10.49 8.81 5.92
CA SER A 106 -9.37 8.27 6.71
C SER A 106 -8.99 9.24 7.84
N ILE A 107 -8.93 10.54 7.56
CA ILE A 107 -8.68 11.59 8.58
C ILE A 107 -9.80 11.59 9.62
N CYS A 108 -11.06 11.51 9.21
CA CYS A 108 -12.18 11.36 10.15
C CYS A 108 -12.02 10.11 11.02
N GLY A 109 -11.59 8.99 10.44
CA GLY A 109 -11.28 7.75 11.14
C GLY A 109 -10.15 7.93 12.17
N ALA A 110 -9.06 8.58 11.78
CA ALA A 110 -7.91 8.87 12.63
C ALA A 110 -8.29 9.80 13.81
N VAL A 111 -9.06 10.86 13.53
CA VAL A 111 -9.60 11.75 14.56
C VAL A 111 -10.50 10.97 15.50
N GLY A 112 -11.39 10.10 15.00
CA GLY A 112 -12.19 9.20 15.82
C GLY A 112 -11.34 8.31 16.73
N LEU A 113 -10.27 7.72 16.19
CA LEU A 113 -9.36 6.83 16.92
C LEU A 113 -8.60 7.55 18.05
N ILE A 114 -8.17 8.78 17.80
CA ILE A 114 -7.49 9.60 18.81
C ILE A 114 -8.50 10.06 19.86
N LEU A 115 -9.66 10.58 19.46
CA LEU A 115 -10.65 11.08 20.41
C LEU A 115 -11.23 9.97 21.28
N LEU A 116 -11.50 8.76 20.75
CA LEU A 116 -11.97 7.63 21.57
C LEU A 116 -10.92 7.20 22.61
N SER A 117 -9.63 7.42 22.36
CA SER A 117 -8.57 7.11 23.33
C SER A 117 -8.48 8.14 24.46
N ILE A 118 -8.88 9.39 24.19
CA ILE A 118 -8.93 10.48 25.17
C ILE A 118 -10.20 10.40 26.01
N PHE A 119 -11.34 10.21 25.35
CA PHE A 119 -12.65 10.04 26.00
C PHE A 119 -12.88 8.57 26.29
N ASP A 120 -12.41 8.12 27.46
CA ASP A 120 -12.48 6.72 27.88
C ASP A 120 -13.88 6.27 28.34
N THR A 121 -14.07 4.95 28.44
CA THR A 121 -15.34 4.33 28.82
C THR A 121 -15.73 4.56 30.28
N LEU A 122 -14.78 4.87 31.17
CA LEU A 122 -15.10 5.07 32.58
C LEU A 122 -15.66 6.47 32.86
N ARG A 123 -15.11 7.52 32.22
CA ARG A 123 -15.51 8.91 32.48
C ARG A 123 -16.46 9.48 31.42
N TYR A 124 -16.36 9.04 30.16
CA TYR A 124 -17.09 9.62 29.04
C TYR A 124 -17.69 8.56 28.09
N PRO A 125 -18.51 7.61 28.58
CA PRO A 125 -18.98 6.47 27.80
C PRO A 125 -19.82 6.85 26.56
N HIS A 126 -20.63 7.91 26.64
CA HIS A 126 -21.43 8.36 25.50
C HIS A 126 -20.57 8.95 24.38
N GLN A 127 -19.60 9.78 24.74
CA GLN A 127 -18.64 10.37 23.80
C GLN A 127 -17.76 9.28 23.20
N HIS A 128 -17.26 8.36 24.03
CA HIS A 128 -16.45 7.21 23.60
C HIS A 128 -17.15 6.42 22.49
N ASN A 129 -18.41 6.05 22.72
CA ASN A 129 -19.20 5.28 21.74
C ASN A 129 -19.42 6.06 20.43
N GLY A 130 -19.62 7.39 20.51
CA GLY A 130 -19.71 8.25 19.33
C GLY A 130 -18.42 8.27 18.52
N PHE A 131 -17.27 8.38 19.19
CA PHE A 131 -15.96 8.36 18.53
C PHE A 131 -15.57 6.98 18.01
N LEU A 132 -16.01 5.89 18.65
CA LEU A 132 -15.88 4.53 18.14
C LEU A 132 -16.61 4.38 16.79
N VAL A 133 -17.85 4.90 16.69
CA VAL A 133 -18.60 4.90 15.42
C VAL A 133 -17.90 5.76 14.37
N LEU A 134 -17.36 6.93 14.75
CA LEU A 134 -16.61 7.80 13.83
C LEU A 134 -15.33 7.11 13.32
N PHE A 135 -14.57 6.47 14.20
CA PHE A 135 -13.37 5.69 13.87
C PHE A 135 -13.69 4.57 12.88
N MET A 136 -14.61 3.68 13.25
CA MET A 136 -14.93 2.48 12.48
C MET A 136 -15.60 2.84 11.15
N GLY A 137 -16.58 3.75 11.19
CA GLY A 137 -17.27 4.23 10.00
C GLY A 137 -16.35 5.02 9.06
N GLY A 138 -15.48 5.87 9.60
CA GLY A 138 -14.50 6.63 8.84
C GLY A 138 -13.53 5.74 8.06
N TYR A 139 -12.86 4.81 8.75
CA TYR A 139 -11.94 3.90 8.06
C TYR A 139 -12.63 2.94 7.11
N LEU A 140 -13.80 2.39 7.47
CA LEU A 140 -14.52 1.49 6.57
C LEU A 140 -14.97 2.20 5.29
N LEU A 141 -15.49 3.42 5.41
CA LEU A 141 -15.92 4.20 4.26
C LEU A 141 -14.71 4.66 3.41
N SER A 142 -13.58 5.00 4.05
CA SER A 142 -12.33 5.24 3.34
C SER A 142 -11.88 4.03 2.52
N ALA A 143 -11.96 2.83 3.10
CA ALA A 143 -11.62 1.57 2.46
C ALA A 143 -12.50 1.28 1.25
N VAL A 144 -13.81 1.52 1.37
CA VAL A 144 -14.77 1.41 0.26
C VAL A 144 -14.38 2.34 -0.89
N PHE A 145 -14.04 3.60 -0.62
CA PHE A 145 -13.62 4.53 -1.67
C PHE A 145 -12.30 4.15 -2.32
N VAL A 146 -11.33 3.64 -1.55
CA VAL A 146 -10.10 3.05 -2.10
C VAL A 146 -10.45 1.87 -3.01
N CYS A 147 -11.26 0.92 -2.55
CA CYS A 147 -11.64 -0.23 -3.37
C CYS A 147 -12.39 0.15 -4.64
N LEU A 148 -13.27 1.17 -4.60
CA LEU A 148 -13.94 1.70 -5.78
C LEU A 148 -12.94 2.35 -6.76
N GLU A 149 -11.94 3.07 -6.26
CA GLU A 149 -10.83 3.59 -7.08
C GLU A 149 -10.06 2.45 -7.77
N TYR A 150 -9.71 1.39 -7.02
CA TYR A 150 -9.03 0.21 -7.57
C TYR A 150 -9.87 -0.55 -8.59
N LEU A 151 -11.18 -0.71 -8.36
CA LEU A 151 -12.08 -1.36 -9.31
C LEU A 151 -12.11 -0.60 -10.64
N ARG A 152 -12.22 0.73 -10.58
CA ARG A 152 -12.26 1.59 -11.76
C ARG A 152 -10.94 1.58 -12.53
N LEU A 153 -9.81 1.55 -11.83
CA LEU A 153 -8.49 1.39 -12.44
C LEU A 153 -8.31 -0.02 -13.02
N GLY A 154 -8.80 -1.06 -12.35
CA GLY A 154 -8.71 -2.46 -12.79
C GLY A 154 -9.46 -2.76 -14.08
N ILE A 155 -10.61 -2.10 -14.32
CA ILE A 155 -11.32 -2.17 -15.61
C ILE A 155 -10.44 -1.69 -16.76
N HIS A 156 -9.61 -0.67 -16.51
CA HIS A 156 -8.82 -0.01 -17.54
C HIS A 156 -7.43 -0.63 -17.75
N TYR A 157 -6.94 -1.42 -16.78
CA TYR A 157 -5.61 -2.02 -16.80
C TYR A 157 -5.64 -3.47 -16.27
N ARG A 158 -6.39 -4.33 -16.97
CA ARG A 158 -6.63 -5.75 -16.62
C ARG A 158 -5.37 -6.62 -16.49
N GLU A 159 -4.23 -6.18 -17.01
CA GLU A 159 -3.02 -7.02 -17.16
C GLU A 159 -2.08 -7.02 -15.94
N HIS A 160 -2.37 -6.27 -14.87
CA HIS A 160 -1.45 -6.14 -13.74
C HIS A 160 -1.85 -6.97 -12.51
N ARG A 161 -1.22 -8.14 -12.36
CA ARG A 161 -1.45 -9.09 -11.24
C ARG A 161 -1.29 -8.47 -9.84
N ILE A 162 -0.33 -7.55 -9.65
CA ILE A 162 -0.10 -6.90 -8.34
C ILE A 162 -1.27 -6.01 -7.92
N LEU A 163 -1.88 -5.27 -8.85
CA LEU A 163 -3.05 -4.44 -8.54
C LEU A 163 -4.27 -5.31 -8.21
N THR A 164 -4.45 -6.41 -8.94
CA THR A 164 -5.53 -7.36 -8.70
C THR A 164 -5.40 -8.02 -7.32
N ILE A 165 -4.18 -8.41 -6.92
CA ILE A 165 -3.93 -8.99 -5.59
C ILE A 165 -4.28 -7.98 -4.49
N SER A 166 -3.77 -6.75 -4.57
CA SER A 166 -4.08 -5.73 -3.57
C SER A 166 -5.58 -5.44 -3.48
N PHE A 167 -6.25 -5.32 -4.64
CA PHE A 167 -7.70 -5.14 -4.71
C PHE A 167 -8.45 -6.24 -3.96
N TRP A 168 -8.16 -7.52 -4.23
CA TRP A 168 -8.84 -8.64 -3.58
C TRP A 168 -8.56 -8.71 -2.08
N ILE A 169 -7.31 -8.44 -1.67
CA ILE A 169 -6.94 -8.39 -0.25
C ILE A 169 -7.78 -7.33 0.47
N LYS A 170 -7.84 -6.10 -0.06
CA LYS A 170 -8.62 -5.01 0.54
C LYS A 170 -10.12 -5.30 0.52
N LEU A 171 -10.64 -5.87 -0.57
CA LEU A 171 -12.05 -6.24 -0.66
C LEU A 171 -12.44 -7.27 0.41
N ILE A 172 -11.59 -8.27 0.64
CA ILE A 172 -11.80 -9.26 1.70
C ILE A 172 -11.81 -8.58 3.07
N PHE A 173 -10.86 -7.67 3.34
CA PHE A 173 -10.85 -6.92 4.60
C PHE A 173 -12.13 -6.11 4.79
N ILE A 174 -12.59 -5.38 3.77
CA ILE A 174 -13.83 -4.60 3.85
C ILE A 174 -15.03 -5.48 4.17
N ILE A 175 -15.18 -6.63 3.50
CA ILE A 175 -16.29 -7.54 3.73
C ILE A 175 -16.25 -8.11 5.15
N VAL A 176 -15.07 -8.56 5.59
CA VAL A 176 -14.87 -9.15 6.92
C VAL A 176 -15.08 -8.10 8.01
N GLU A 177 -14.49 -6.92 7.89
CA GLU A 177 -14.62 -5.82 8.85
C GLU A 177 -16.05 -5.30 8.91
N LEU A 178 -16.74 -5.15 7.78
CA LEU A 178 -18.16 -4.77 7.77
C LEU A 178 -19.03 -5.82 8.47
N ALA A 179 -18.82 -7.10 8.20
CA ALA A 179 -19.55 -8.19 8.85
C ALA A 179 -19.32 -8.19 10.37
N LEU A 180 -18.07 -8.04 10.80
CA LEU A 180 -17.71 -7.97 12.22
C LEU A 180 -18.23 -6.70 12.89
N ALA A 181 -18.19 -5.54 12.22
CA ALA A 181 -18.72 -4.28 12.71
C ALA A 181 -20.24 -4.36 12.95
N ILE A 182 -20.98 -4.99 12.04
CA ILE A 182 -22.41 -5.26 12.21
C ILE A 182 -22.62 -6.20 13.41
N ALA A 183 -21.86 -7.30 13.49
CA ALA A 183 -21.95 -8.24 14.59
C ALA A 183 -21.66 -7.57 15.95
N PHE A 184 -20.65 -6.69 16.01
CA PHE A 184 -20.31 -5.87 17.17
C PHE A 184 -21.44 -4.93 17.56
N GLY A 185 -22.02 -4.21 16.59
CA GLY A 185 -23.15 -3.31 16.83
C GLY A 185 -24.41 -4.03 17.33
N VAL A 186 -24.69 -5.24 16.84
CA VAL A 186 -25.83 -6.06 17.26
C VAL A 186 -25.61 -6.65 18.66
N THR A 187 -24.43 -7.21 18.92
CA THR A 187 -24.10 -7.82 20.22
C THR A 187 -23.92 -6.78 21.31
N GLY A 188 -23.35 -5.61 21.00
CA GLY A 188 -23.14 -4.51 21.95
C GLY A 188 -24.43 -3.83 22.42
N ARG A 189 -25.52 -3.89 21.64
CA ARG A 189 -26.84 -3.39 22.02
C ARG A 189 -27.69 -4.39 22.81
N GLY A 190 -27.37 -5.68 22.75
CA GLY A 190 -28.12 -6.74 23.42
C GLY A 190 -27.77 -6.86 24.91
N ARG A 191 -28.78 -6.92 25.78
CA ARG A 191 -28.58 -7.28 27.19
C ARG A 191 -28.02 -8.70 27.30
N GLY A 192 -26.96 -8.87 28.10
CA GLY A 192 -26.34 -10.18 28.36
C GLY A 192 -25.39 -10.71 27.28
N ARG A 193 -25.12 -9.94 26.22
CA ARG A 193 -24.22 -10.34 25.11
C ARG A 193 -22.88 -9.59 25.08
N LYS A 194 -22.52 -8.94 26.19
CA LYS A 194 -21.34 -8.06 26.30
C LYS A 194 -20.02 -8.81 26.14
N ASN A 195 -19.93 -10.03 26.67
CA ASN A 195 -18.75 -10.88 26.47
C ASN A 195 -18.51 -11.20 24.98
N GLN A 196 -19.59 -11.46 24.23
CA GLN A 196 -19.49 -11.74 22.79
C GLN A 196 -19.02 -10.50 22.03
N ALA A 197 -19.59 -9.34 22.37
CA ALA A 197 -19.18 -8.06 21.80
C ALA A 197 -17.72 -7.72 22.13
N ALA A 198 -17.26 -8.00 23.35
CA ALA A 198 -15.86 -7.78 23.74
C ALA A 198 -14.91 -8.65 22.91
N VAL A 199 -15.21 -9.94 22.75
CA VAL A 199 -14.42 -10.83 21.86
C VAL A 199 -14.39 -10.30 20.43
N ILE A 200 -15.54 -9.87 19.89
CA ILE A 200 -15.61 -9.31 18.53
C ILE A 200 -14.77 -8.04 18.42
N GLU A 201 -14.74 -7.16 19.43
CA GLU A 201 -13.89 -5.95 19.43
C GLU A 201 -12.40 -6.31 19.32
N TRP A 202 -11.92 -7.26 20.13
CA TRP A 202 -10.54 -7.76 20.05
C TRP A 202 -10.23 -8.31 18.66
N VAL A 203 -11.13 -9.11 18.09
CA VAL A 203 -10.97 -9.67 16.74
C VAL A 203 -10.90 -8.57 15.67
N ILE A 204 -11.80 -7.57 15.74
CA ILE A 204 -11.77 -6.41 14.84
C ILE A 204 -10.43 -5.68 14.95
N ALA A 205 -9.94 -5.42 16.17
CA ALA A 205 -8.68 -4.71 16.37
C ALA A 205 -7.47 -5.46 15.78
N PHE A 206 -7.43 -6.80 15.92
CA PHE A 206 -6.38 -7.60 15.29
C PHE A 206 -6.50 -7.61 13.76
N ILE A 207 -7.71 -7.75 13.21
CA ILE A 207 -7.93 -7.73 11.75
C ILE A 207 -7.55 -6.36 11.17
N PHE A 208 -7.91 -5.28 11.86
CA PHE A 208 -7.54 -3.92 11.48
C PHE A 208 -6.02 -3.75 11.33
N THR A 209 -5.22 -4.43 12.17
CA THR A 209 -3.75 -4.46 12.02
C THR A 209 -3.34 -4.94 10.62
N PHE A 210 -3.90 -6.06 10.18
CA PHE A 210 -3.56 -6.66 8.90
C PHE A 210 -4.11 -5.84 7.73
N TYR A 211 -5.27 -5.21 7.91
CA TYR A 211 -5.81 -4.27 6.94
C TYR A 211 -4.86 -3.08 6.73
N VAL A 212 -4.40 -2.42 7.81
CA VAL A 212 -3.42 -1.32 7.72
C VAL A 212 -2.12 -1.81 7.06
N PHE A 213 -1.62 -2.98 7.47
CA PHE A 213 -0.41 -3.56 6.89
C PHE A 213 -0.55 -3.87 5.38
N SER A 214 -1.75 -4.17 4.89
CA SER A 214 -2.00 -4.44 3.47
C SER A 214 -1.57 -3.30 2.54
N PHE A 215 -1.53 -2.05 3.02
CA PHE A 215 -1.07 -0.87 2.25
C PHE A 215 0.43 -0.94 1.89
N VAL A 216 1.21 -1.81 2.55
CA VAL A 216 2.59 -2.09 2.15
C VAL A 216 2.63 -2.63 0.72
N ILE A 217 1.65 -3.44 0.31
CA ILE A 217 1.60 -4.04 -1.03
C ILE A 217 1.47 -2.96 -2.11
N ASP A 218 0.79 -1.86 -1.80
CA ASP A 218 0.56 -0.74 -2.73
C ASP A 218 1.78 0.19 -2.82
N LEU A 219 2.46 0.42 -1.69
CA LEU A 219 3.54 1.39 -1.58
C LEU A 219 4.93 0.77 -1.82
N ALA A 220 5.12 -0.53 -1.59
CA ALA A 220 6.42 -1.20 -1.78
C ALA A 220 6.94 -1.18 -3.23
N PRO A 221 6.11 -1.38 -4.28
CA PRO A 221 6.57 -1.33 -5.66
C PRO A 221 7.10 0.06 -6.07
N ALA A 222 6.63 1.14 -5.44
CA ALA A 222 7.01 2.51 -5.77
C ALA A 222 8.48 2.86 -5.48
N VAL A 223 9.18 1.99 -4.74
CA VAL A 223 10.59 2.16 -4.35
C VAL A 223 11.53 1.33 -5.23
N ARG A 224 11.01 0.24 -5.82
CA ARG A 224 11.77 -0.67 -6.68
C ARG A 224 11.96 -0.14 -8.11
N THR A 225 11.27 0.94 -8.49
CA THR A 225 11.40 1.64 -9.77
C THR A 225 12.41 2.81 -9.71
N ARG A 226 13.67 2.53 -9.38
CA ARG A 226 14.77 3.52 -9.56
C ARG A 226 15.07 3.82 -11.04
N ARG A 227 14.66 2.95 -11.97
CA ARG A 227 14.61 3.24 -13.42
C ARG A 227 13.18 3.54 -13.84
N HIS A 228 13.04 4.63 -14.57
CA HIS A 228 11.82 5.38 -14.88
C HIS A 228 10.86 4.63 -15.81
N ILE A 229 10.17 3.60 -15.31
CA ILE A 229 9.09 2.93 -16.06
C ILE A 229 7.82 2.95 -15.19
N PRO A 230 6.81 3.76 -15.56
CA PRO A 230 5.49 3.76 -14.93
C PRO A 230 4.92 2.35 -14.83
N GLN A 231 4.17 2.07 -13.76
CA GLN A 231 3.57 0.76 -13.48
C GLN A 231 2.67 0.22 -14.62
N GLY A 232 2.25 1.07 -15.57
CA GLY A 232 1.51 0.72 -16.79
C GLY A 232 2.32 0.70 -18.10
N GLN A 233 3.64 0.89 -18.05
CA GLN A 233 4.54 0.91 -19.21
C GLN A 233 5.62 -0.17 -19.18
N ARG A 234 5.60 -1.08 -18.21
CA ARG A 234 6.61 -2.16 -18.14
C ARG A 234 6.49 -3.21 -19.26
N PHE A 235 5.42 -3.21 -20.04
CA PHE A 235 5.16 -4.22 -21.07
C PHE A 235 4.86 -3.71 -22.49
N PRO A 236 4.42 -2.46 -22.76
CA PRO A 236 4.30 -2.01 -24.15
C PRO A 236 5.63 -2.07 -24.90
N GLU A 237 6.75 -1.76 -24.23
CA GLU A 237 8.08 -1.75 -24.87
C GLU A 237 8.62 -3.15 -25.19
N MET A 238 8.13 -4.20 -24.53
CA MET A 238 8.47 -5.59 -24.90
C MET A 238 7.53 -6.19 -25.96
N VAL A 239 6.40 -5.54 -26.26
CA VAL A 239 5.40 -6.04 -27.22
C VAL A 239 5.29 -5.16 -28.47
N SER A 240 5.88 -3.96 -28.49
CA SER A 240 5.79 -3.02 -29.62
C SER A 240 7.07 -2.90 -30.45
N VAL A 241 7.76 -4.00 -30.72
CA VAL A 241 8.61 -4.09 -31.93
C VAL A 241 7.83 -4.92 -32.95
N SER A 242 6.71 -4.36 -33.42
CA SER A 242 6.03 -4.88 -34.61
C SER A 242 6.83 -4.42 -35.82
N TYR A 243 7.55 -5.36 -36.45
CA TYR A 243 8.18 -5.12 -37.74
C TYR A 243 7.11 -4.74 -38.78
N PRO A 244 7.40 -3.81 -39.72
CA PRO A 244 6.54 -3.61 -40.87
C PRO A 244 6.46 -4.93 -41.64
N ALA A 245 5.23 -5.34 -41.95
CA ALA A 245 4.96 -6.59 -42.67
C ALA A 245 5.56 -6.54 -44.08
N GLY A 246 6.67 -7.25 -44.26
CA GLY A 246 7.30 -7.45 -45.56
C GLY A 246 8.59 -8.25 -45.41
N GLN A 247 8.61 -9.42 -46.06
CA GLN A 247 9.73 -10.37 -46.17
C GLN A 247 10.00 -11.31 -44.98
N GLN A 248 9.45 -12.52 -45.13
CA GLN A 248 9.95 -13.74 -44.51
C GLN A 248 11.40 -13.98 -44.95
N ASP A 249 12.34 -13.78 -44.03
CA ASP A 249 13.53 -14.64 -43.94
C ASP A 249 13.97 -14.73 -42.48
N GLN A 250 14.23 -15.96 -42.06
CA GLN A 250 14.38 -16.42 -40.69
C GLN A 250 15.74 -15.99 -40.12
N LEU A 251 15.74 -15.06 -39.16
CA LEU A 251 16.90 -14.76 -38.32
C LEU A 251 16.50 -14.98 -36.86
N ASP A 252 16.92 -16.11 -36.29
CA ASP A 252 16.77 -16.43 -34.87
C ASP A 252 17.71 -15.54 -34.03
N ILE A 253 17.17 -14.42 -33.52
CA ILE A 253 17.88 -13.57 -32.56
C ILE A 253 17.50 -14.03 -31.15
N ALA A 254 18.33 -14.91 -30.58
CA ALA A 254 18.23 -15.30 -29.19
C ALA A 254 18.78 -14.18 -28.28
N TYR A 255 17.93 -13.62 -27.43
CA TYR A 255 18.38 -12.71 -26.36
C TYR A 255 18.85 -13.55 -25.16
N GLU A 256 20.15 -13.72 -24.99
CA GLU A 256 20.69 -14.21 -23.73
C GLU A 256 20.57 -13.14 -22.65
N GLN A 257 19.76 -13.43 -21.65
CA GLN A 257 19.67 -12.64 -20.42
C GLN A 257 20.74 -13.19 -19.46
N PRO A 258 21.75 -12.41 -19.04
CA PRO A 258 22.80 -12.96 -18.19
C PRO A 258 22.23 -13.31 -16.81
N LEU A 259 22.29 -14.60 -16.48
CA LEU A 259 21.94 -15.19 -15.20
C LEU A 259 23.11 -15.04 -14.20
N THR A 260 23.48 -13.82 -13.79
CA THR A 260 24.20 -13.65 -12.52
C THR A 260 23.77 -12.37 -11.81
N THR A 261 23.19 -12.55 -10.62
CA THR A 261 23.13 -11.52 -9.59
C THR A 261 24.33 -11.73 -8.68
N ASP A 262 25.43 -11.05 -8.95
CA ASP A 262 26.52 -10.94 -8.00
C ASP A 262 27.16 -9.54 -7.99
N SER A 263 27.79 -9.29 -6.86
CA SER A 263 28.02 -8.00 -6.25
C SER A 263 29.17 -7.23 -6.93
N MET A 264 28.95 -6.66 -8.10
CA MET A 264 29.82 -5.59 -8.62
C MET A 264 29.00 -4.43 -9.19
N GLY A 265 29.10 -3.29 -8.52
CA GLY A 265 28.45 -2.04 -8.89
C GLY A 265 28.92 -1.48 -10.24
N ASP A 266 28.03 -0.72 -10.86
CA ASP A 266 28.16 0.34 -11.89
C ASP A 266 29.14 0.23 -13.08
N MET A 267 29.89 -0.87 -13.26
CA MET A 267 30.86 -1.00 -14.36
C MET A 267 30.51 -2.09 -15.39
N ALA A 268 29.55 -3.00 -15.11
CA ALA A 268 29.30 -4.15 -15.98
C ALA A 268 28.45 -3.85 -17.24
N ASN A 269 27.82 -2.68 -17.35
CA ASN A 269 26.87 -2.37 -18.44
C ASN A 269 27.38 -1.28 -19.40
N ARG A 270 28.59 -1.45 -19.95
CA ARG A 270 29.09 -0.56 -21.01
C ARG A 270 29.12 -1.18 -22.41
N HIS A 271 28.56 -2.37 -22.60
CA HIS A 271 28.40 -2.96 -23.93
C HIS A 271 26.93 -3.04 -24.33
N ARG A 272 26.53 -2.21 -25.29
CA ARG A 272 25.36 -2.40 -26.14
C ARG A 272 25.87 -2.42 -27.58
N GLY A 273 26.15 -3.61 -28.07
CA GLY A 273 26.48 -3.88 -29.47
C GLY A 273 25.71 -5.10 -29.92
N PHE A 274 25.26 -5.10 -31.17
CA PHE A 274 24.69 -6.29 -31.79
C PHE A 274 25.82 -7.29 -32.02
N VAL A 275 25.66 -8.52 -31.52
CA VAL A 275 26.53 -9.64 -31.88
C VAL A 275 25.85 -10.34 -33.05
N ILE A 276 26.41 -10.19 -34.24
CA ILE A 276 26.03 -11.00 -35.39
C ILE A 276 26.70 -12.36 -35.18
N ASN A 277 25.91 -13.42 -35.04
CA ASN A 277 26.45 -14.78 -35.01
C ASN A 277 26.94 -15.10 -36.43
N ASP A 278 28.19 -15.53 -36.58
CA ASP A 278 28.82 -15.80 -37.87
C ASP A 278 28.03 -16.83 -38.66
N GLY A 279 27.23 -16.35 -39.61
CA GLY A 279 26.41 -17.17 -40.51
C GLY A 279 25.72 -16.36 -41.61
N GLY A 280 26.24 -15.17 -41.94
CA GLY A 280 25.66 -14.33 -43.00
C GLY A 280 25.90 -14.91 -44.40
N PRO A 281 24.94 -14.79 -45.34
CA PRO A 281 25.08 -15.28 -46.70
C PRO A 281 26.25 -14.59 -47.44
N SER A 282 26.96 -15.37 -48.25
CA SER A 282 28.29 -15.06 -48.82
C SER A 282 28.35 -13.97 -49.91
N ASN A 283 27.46 -12.97 -49.90
CA ASN A 283 27.37 -11.97 -50.98
C ASN A 283 27.45 -10.50 -50.53
N TRP A 284 28.10 -10.21 -49.41
CA TRP A 284 28.40 -8.83 -49.00
C TRP A 284 29.77 -8.36 -49.55
N PRO A 285 29.87 -7.13 -50.10
CA PRO A 285 31.15 -6.57 -50.55
C PRO A 285 32.17 -6.47 -49.41
N GLU A 286 33.44 -6.79 -49.68
CA GLU A 286 34.52 -6.93 -48.69
C GLU A 286 34.86 -5.67 -47.87
N ASP A 287 34.50 -4.48 -48.37
CA ASP A 287 34.93 -3.21 -47.79
C ASP A 287 34.24 -2.83 -46.46
N GLN A 288 33.22 -3.58 -46.02
CA GLN A 288 32.53 -3.30 -44.75
C GLN A 288 32.89 -4.25 -43.60
N ARG A 289 33.77 -5.25 -43.83
CA ARG A 289 34.14 -6.23 -42.80
C ARG A 289 35.18 -5.71 -41.78
N ASN A 290 35.90 -4.63 -42.08
CA ASN A 290 37.02 -4.17 -41.23
C ASN A 290 37.10 -2.64 -41.08
N MET A 291 36.13 -2.00 -40.38
CA MET A 291 36.32 -0.63 -39.88
C MET A 291 36.26 -0.57 -38.35
N PRO A 292 37.34 -0.10 -37.66
CA PRO A 292 37.32 0.08 -36.22
C PRO A 292 36.53 1.35 -35.85
N TYR A 293 35.59 1.18 -34.91
CA TYR A 293 34.70 2.21 -34.37
C TYR A 293 35.50 3.21 -33.52
N ASN A 294 35.63 4.48 -33.92
CA ASN A 294 36.16 5.51 -33.02
C ASN A 294 35.39 6.84 -33.07
N GLN A 295 34.81 7.15 -31.91
CA GLN A 295 34.57 8.45 -31.29
C GLN A 295 34.40 9.70 -32.19
N GLY A 296 33.14 10.15 -32.35
CA GLY A 296 32.80 11.53 -32.71
C GLY A 296 32.24 12.30 -31.52
N ARG A 297 33.13 12.99 -30.78
CA ARG A 297 32.80 14.01 -29.78
C ARG A 297 32.16 15.23 -30.45
N PHE A 298 31.30 15.91 -29.68
CA PHE A 298 30.84 17.29 -29.87
C PHE A 298 31.89 18.21 -30.52
N GLN A 299 31.51 18.94 -31.58
CA GLN A 299 32.14 20.23 -31.88
C GLN A 299 31.16 21.18 -32.58
N GLU A 300 31.14 22.41 -32.05
CA GLU A 300 30.31 23.57 -32.35
C GLU A 300 30.39 24.08 -33.79
N GLN A 301 29.30 24.69 -34.25
CA GLN A 301 29.21 25.51 -35.45
C GLN A 301 29.94 26.85 -35.27
N ILE A 302 30.82 27.21 -36.21
CA ILE A 302 31.13 28.61 -36.55
C ILE A 302 31.33 28.70 -38.07
N PRO A 303 30.58 29.52 -38.82
CA PRO A 303 30.97 29.95 -40.15
C PRO A 303 31.60 31.35 -40.11
N VAL A 304 32.82 31.48 -40.63
CA VAL A 304 33.41 32.79 -41.01
C VAL A 304 33.59 32.80 -42.53
N ASN A 305 33.11 33.89 -43.13
CA ASN A 305 33.19 34.26 -44.54
C ASN A 305 34.54 34.04 -45.20
N THR A 306 34.49 33.65 -46.47
CA THR A 306 35.10 34.38 -47.60
C THR A 306 34.26 34.13 -48.84
#